data_AF-A0A7S3LYH5-F1
#
_entry.id   AF-A0A7S3LYH5-F1
#
_cell.length_a   1.000
_cell.length_b   1.000
_cell.length_c   1.000
_cell.angle_alpha   90.00
_cell.angle_beta   90.00
_cell.angle_gamma   90.00
#
_symmetry.space_group_name_H-M   'P 1'
#
loop_
_entity.id
_entity.type
_entity.pdbx_description
1 polymer ?
#
loop_
_entity_poly.entity_id
_entity_poly.type
_entity_poly.pdbx_seq_one_letter_code
_entity_poly.pdbx_strand_id
1 'polypeptide(L)'
;REFVTPTERLRCVFVPTAVPMDIAVLRESCSGCLEVANASAAIAGALRGLFCVEVHVRGTVGSDIEDYMPEDMLGELRGERVQAVHQLVLSAAGEVAPPQRWPEPLASHCGVLFWWSVGGEGCGAATSEATAARRAAAEAAVEESRLKVPARRPAWALENIPPEEVEKAREYMLSVEAPEGYYFSGTSYVDVDGNEYRDHPQLGIRLQEVLDRHNSGVQAWNAAVEEVCSLPMFQAS
;
A
#
# COMPACT_ATOMS: atom_id res chain seq x y z
N ARG A 1 -10.68 25.43 24.63
CA ARG A 1 -11.43 24.34 25.29
C ARG A 1 -12.81 24.86 25.68
N GLU A 2 -13.66 25.05 24.69
CA GLU A 2 -15.13 25.09 24.75
C GLU A 2 -15.50 24.43 23.40
N PHE A 3 -16.48 23.57 23.22
CA PHE A 3 -17.87 23.60 23.66
C PHE A 3 -18.36 22.16 23.75
N VAL A 4 -18.77 21.71 24.93
CA VAL A 4 -19.80 20.66 25.02
C VAL A 4 -20.90 21.32 25.82
N THR A 5 -21.99 21.65 25.14
CA THR A 5 -23.19 22.11 25.84
C THR A 5 -23.68 20.97 26.76
N PRO A 6 -24.37 21.26 27.89
CA PRO A 6 -24.78 20.23 28.86
C PRO A 6 -25.63 19.09 28.28
N THR A 7 -26.12 19.26 27.05
CA THR A 7 -26.98 18.32 26.33
C THR A 7 -26.23 17.37 25.40
N GLU A 8 -24.95 17.59 25.08
CA GLU A 8 -24.22 16.75 24.11
C GLU A 8 -23.33 15.72 24.81
N ARG A 9 -23.38 14.46 24.34
CA ARG A 9 -22.54 13.37 24.87
C ARG A 9 -21.58 12.89 23.79
N LEU A 10 -20.31 12.73 24.15
CA LEU A 10 -19.31 12.11 23.29
C LEU A 10 -19.35 10.58 23.44
N ARG A 11 -19.26 9.88 22.31
CA ARG A 11 -19.15 8.43 22.22
C ARG A 11 -17.94 8.08 21.38
N CYS A 12 -17.27 6.98 21.72
CA CYS A 12 -16.15 6.48 20.94
C CYS A 12 -16.35 5.03 20.54
N VAL A 13 -15.81 4.66 19.38
CA VAL A 13 -15.57 3.27 18.98
C VAL A 13 -14.07 3.10 18.86
N PHE A 14 -13.52 2.14 19.61
CA PHE A 14 -12.14 1.71 19.46
C PHE A 14 -12.10 0.44 18.62
N VAL A 15 -11.25 0.44 17.61
CA VAL A 15 -10.94 -0.73 16.78
C VAL A 15 -9.47 -1.09 16.98
N PRO A 16 -9.15 -2.21 17.64
CA PRO A 16 -7.77 -2.63 17.84
C PRO A 16 -7.14 -3.07 16.51
N THR A 17 -5.86 -2.76 16.33
CA THR A 17 -5.08 -3.20 15.15
C THR A 17 -3.99 -4.16 15.60
N ALA A 18 -4.15 -5.44 15.27
CA ALA A 18 -3.16 -6.48 15.57
C ALA A 18 -2.16 -6.71 14.42
N VAL A 19 -2.51 -6.23 13.22
CA VAL A 19 -1.71 -6.38 12.00
C VAL A 19 -1.21 -5.01 11.51
N PRO A 20 -0.12 -4.96 10.73
CA PRO A 20 0.35 -3.76 10.07
C PRO A 20 -0.71 -3.16 9.16
N MET A 21 -0.72 -1.83 9.11
CA MET A 21 -1.66 -1.05 8.32
C MET A 21 -0.94 -0.43 7.12
N ASP A 22 -1.67 -0.27 6.01
CA ASP A 22 -1.32 0.69 4.97
C ASP A 22 -1.75 2.08 5.45
N ILE A 23 -0.77 2.93 5.78
CA ILE A 23 -1.04 4.24 6.39
C ILE A 23 -1.71 5.20 5.41
N ALA A 24 -1.44 5.08 4.10
CA ALA A 24 -2.05 5.93 3.09
C ALA A 24 -3.54 5.59 2.95
N VAL A 25 -3.86 4.30 2.81
CA VAL A 25 -5.25 3.81 2.75
C VAL A 25 -5.97 4.11 4.06
N LEU A 26 -5.34 3.91 5.22
CA LEU A 26 -5.94 4.22 6.52
C LEU A 26 -6.34 5.69 6.64
N ARG A 27 -5.47 6.60 6.20
CA ARG A 27 -5.76 8.03 6.20
C ARG A 27 -6.95 8.34 5.29
N GLU A 28 -6.99 7.76 4.09
CA GLU A 28 -8.08 7.93 3.13
C GLU A 28 -9.41 7.39 3.67
N SER A 29 -9.46 6.13 4.10
CA SER A 29 -10.68 5.49 4.62
C SER A 29 -11.21 6.20 5.87
N CYS A 30 -10.33 6.64 6.78
CA CYS A 30 -10.75 7.40 7.97
C CYS A 30 -11.28 8.80 7.60
N SER A 31 -10.67 9.46 6.61
CA SER A 31 -11.16 10.75 6.10
C SER A 31 -12.52 10.61 5.43
N GLY A 32 -12.72 9.56 4.62
CA GLY A 32 -14.02 9.23 4.03
C GLY A 32 -15.11 9.00 5.08
N CYS A 33 -14.78 8.32 6.19
CA CYS A 33 -15.69 8.17 7.32
C CYS A 33 -16.09 9.52 7.95
N LEU A 34 -15.15 10.46 8.08
CA LEU A 34 -15.40 11.82 8.58
C LEU A 34 -16.30 12.61 7.63
N GLU A 35 -16.06 12.54 6.32
CA GLU A 35 -16.86 13.24 5.31
C GLU A 35 -18.32 12.76 5.30
N VAL A 36 -18.55 11.44 5.27
CA VAL A 36 -19.89 10.85 5.29
C VAL A 36 -20.64 11.24 6.57
N ALA A 37 -19.95 11.23 7.70
CA ALA A 37 -20.53 11.60 8.98
C ALA A 37 -20.84 13.11 9.08
N ASN A 38 -19.99 13.96 8.52
CA ASN A 38 -20.18 15.41 8.48
C ASN A 38 -21.35 15.81 7.54
N ALA A 39 -21.46 15.17 6.38
CA ALA A 39 -22.61 15.36 5.48
C ALA A 39 -23.94 15.00 6.18
N SER A 40 -23.93 13.97 7.03
CA SER A 40 -25.09 13.56 7.83
C SER A 40 -25.37 14.51 9.00
N ALA A 41 -24.36 15.23 9.49
CA ALA A 41 -24.44 16.16 10.61
C ALA A 41 -25.00 17.54 10.25
N ALA A 42 -24.75 18.01 9.02
CA ALA A 42 -25.26 19.28 8.52
C ALA A 42 -26.80 19.38 8.57
N ILE A 43 -27.48 18.24 8.64
CA ILE A 43 -28.93 18.12 8.78
C ILE A 43 -29.40 18.42 10.23
N ALA A 44 -28.49 18.46 11.21
CA ALA A 44 -28.83 18.60 12.62
C ALA A 44 -27.74 19.25 13.50
N GLY A 45 -27.55 20.57 13.39
CA GLY A 45 -26.78 21.37 14.37
C GLY A 45 -25.25 21.23 14.29
N ALA A 46 -24.53 22.19 14.88
CA ALA A 46 -23.11 22.44 14.61
C ALA A 46 -22.11 21.36 15.12
N LEU A 47 -22.56 20.38 15.90
CA LEU A 47 -21.70 19.42 16.59
C LEU A 47 -22.19 17.97 16.52
N ARG A 48 -23.07 17.56 15.59
CA ARG A 48 -23.45 16.14 15.46
C ARG A 48 -22.46 15.37 14.56
N GLY A 49 -22.31 14.06 14.73
CA GLY A 49 -21.51 13.22 13.81
C GLY A 49 -20.10 12.85 14.29
N LEU A 50 -19.37 12.08 13.48
CA LEU A 50 -17.96 11.74 13.68
C LEU A 50 -17.14 13.01 13.44
N PHE A 51 -16.34 13.42 14.42
CA PHE A 51 -15.61 14.69 14.35
C PHE A 51 -14.11 14.53 14.49
N CYS A 52 -13.64 13.40 15.03
CA CYS A 52 -12.23 13.12 15.25
C CYS A 52 -11.95 11.62 15.08
N VAL A 53 -10.86 11.30 14.38
CA VAL A 53 -10.28 9.96 14.35
C VAL A 53 -8.86 10.04 14.87
N GLU A 54 -8.56 9.27 15.91
CA GLU A 54 -7.27 9.17 16.56
C GLU A 54 -6.66 7.82 16.24
N VAL A 55 -5.44 7.80 15.70
CA VAL A 55 -4.80 6.59 15.20
C VAL A 55 -3.45 6.43 15.89
N HIS A 56 -3.21 5.22 16.42
CA HIS A 56 -1.93 4.79 16.95
C HIS A 56 -1.66 3.38 16.41
N VAL A 57 -0.97 3.26 15.28
CA VAL A 57 -0.82 1.96 14.59
C VAL A 57 0.61 1.73 14.14
N ARG A 58 0.95 0.46 13.89
CA ARG A 58 2.16 0.08 13.16
C ARG A 58 1.81 -0.12 11.70
N GLY A 59 2.67 0.31 10.79
CA GLY A 59 2.40 0.19 9.38
C GLY A 59 3.49 0.82 8.53
N THR A 60 3.26 0.78 7.23
CA THR A 60 4.10 1.42 6.21
C THR A 60 3.20 2.05 5.15
N VAL A 61 3.78 2.82 4.25
CA VAL A 61 3.07 3.34 3.08
C VAL A 61 3.09 2.23 2.02
N GLY A 62 1.93 1.69 1.67
CA GLY A 62 1.86 0.46 0.86
C GLY A 62 2.53 0.55 -0.51
N SER A 63 2.56 1.74 -1.13
CA SER A 63 3.26 1.99 -2.40
C SER A 63 4.75 1.68 -2.33
N ASP A 64 5.37 1.87 -1.17
CA ASP A 64 6.82 1.73 -1.03
C ASP A 64 7.23 0.25 -1.05
N ILE A 65 6.34 -0.66 -0.64
CA ILE A 65 6.62 -2.09 -0.59
C ILE A 65 6.87 -2.64 -1.98
N GLU A 66 6.12 -2.19 -2.98
CA GLU A 66 6.27 -2.67 -4.35
C GLU A 66 7.65 -2.34 -4.93
N ASP A 67 8.35 -1.33 -4.42
CA ASP A 67 9.68 -0.95 -4.85
C ASP A 67 10.81 -1.59 -4.03
N TYR A 68 10.48 -2.36 -2.98
CA TYR A 68 11.49 -2.98 -2.12
C TYR A 68 12.22 -4.12 -2.82
N MET A 69 13.46 -4.35 -2.38
CA MET A 69 14.12 -5.63 -2.65
C MET A 69 13.40 -6.74 -1.87
N PRO A 70 13.38 -7.99 -2.36
CA PRO A 70 12.69 -9.09 -1.69
C PRO A 70 13.07 -9.26 -0.20
N GLU A 71 14.34 -9.05 0.14
CA GLU A 71 14.86 -9.12 1.51
C GLU A 71 14.30 -8.01 2.41
N ASP A 72 14.21 -6.78 1.89
CA ASP A 72 13.66 -5.63 2.60
C ASP A 72 12.16 -5.82 2.87
N MET A 73 11.42 -6.31 1.86
CA MET A 73 10.01 -6.66 1.99
C MET A 73 9.79 -7.71 3.08
N LEU A 74 10.58 -8.78 3.09
CA LEU A 74 10.47 -9.82 4.12
C LEU A 74 10.77 -9.26 5.52
N GLY A 75 11.82 -8.46 5.66
CA GLY A 75 12.17 -7.84 6.94
C GLY A 75 11.07 -6.94 7.49
N GLU A 76 10.42 -6.16 6.63
CA GLU A 76 9.32 -5.27 7.00
C GLU A 76 8.05 -6.04 7.38
N LEU A 77 7.69 -7.06 6.61
CA LEU A 77 6.43 -7.80 6.78
C LEU A 77 6.49 -8.88 7.86
N ARG A 78 7.66 -9.44 8.16
CA ARG A 78 7.85 -10.34 9.32
C ARG A 78 7.93 -9.59 10.64
N GLY A 79 7.99 -8.26 10.62
CA GLY A 79 8.24 -7.44 11.82
C GLY A 79 9.65 -7.63 12.40
N GLU A 80 10.60 -8.13 11.59
CA GLU A 80 12.02 -8.18 11.92
C GLU A 80 12.62 -6.76 11.89
N ARG A 81 12.02 -5.86 11.10
CA ARG A 81 12.22 -4.42 11.19
C ARG A 81 11.19 -3.80 12.12
N VAL A 82 11.66 -2.84 12.92
CA VAL A 82 10.76 -2.04 13.77
C VAL A 82 9.94 -1.14 12.86
N GLN A 83 8.71 -1.56 12.57
CA GLN A 83 7.75 -0.74 11.85
C GLN A 83 7.54 0.58 12.60
N ALA A 84 7.50 1.67 11.85
CA ALA A 84 7.23 2.97 12.42
C ALA A 84 5.85 2.97 13.09
N VAL A 85 5.79 3.58 14.27
CA VAL A 85 4.53 3.85 14.93
C VAL A 85 3.98 5.14 14.36
N HIS A 86 2.83 5.07 13.70
CA HIS A 86 2.15 6.20 13.11
C HIS A 86 1.09 6.74 14.07
N GLN A 87 1.15 8.05 14.26
CA GLN A 87 0.31 8.80 15.17
C GLN A 87 -0.32 9.95 14.39
N LEU A 88 -1.64 9.90 14.20
CA LEU A 88 -2.36 10.92 13.44
C LEU A 88 -3.72 11.19 14.05
N VAL A 89 -4.18 12.44 13.87
CA VAL A 89 -5.49 12.89 14.29
C VAL A 89 -6.16 13.55 13.10
N LEU A 90 -7.30 13.00 12.68
CA LEU A 90 -8.07 13.50 11.55
C LEU A 90 -9.33 14.17 12.06
N SER A 91 -9.62 15.36 11.53
CA SER A 91 -10.83 16.12 11.81
C SER A 91 -11.52 16.53 10.50
N ALA A 92 -12.74 17.04 10.59
CA ALA A 92 -13.43 17.61 9.44
C ALA A 92 -12.68 18.80 8.79
N ALA A 93 -11.73 19.42 9.50
CA ALA A 93 -10.89 20.50 9.00
C ALA A 93 -9.54 20.01 8.41
N GLY A 94 -9.30 18.70 8.41
CA GLY A 94 -8.06 18.06 7.98
C GLY A 94 -7.26 17.42 9.12
N GLU A 95 -6.04 17.00 8.80
CA GLU A 95 -5.09 16.39 9.73
C GLU A 95 -4.54 17.44 10.71
N VAL A 96 -4.50 17.11 12.00
CA VAL A 96 -3.98 17.97 13.06
C VAL A 96 -2.87 17.28 13.84
N ALA A 97 -2.07 18.07 14.55
CA ALA A 97 -0.95 17.55 15.31
C ALA A 97 -1.39 16.52 16.38
N PRO A 98 -0.63 15.43 16.57
CA PRO A 98 -0.87 14.47 17.64
C PRO A 98 -0.92 15.11 19.03
N PRO A 99 -1.79 14.62 19.94
CA PRO A 99 -1.84 15.14 21.29
C PRO A 99 -0.60 14.72 22.08
N GLN A 100 -0.19 15.54 23.06
CA GLN A 100 0.89 15.17 23.98
C GLN A 100 0.55 13.96 24.86
N ARG A 101 -0.75 13.68 25.04
CA ARG A 101 -1.27 12.55 25.82
C ARG A 101 -2.42 11.92 25.06
N TRP A 102 -2.29 10.65 24.76
CA TRP A 102 -3.33 9.85 24.14
C TRP A 102 -4.37 9.42 25.19
N PRO A 103 -5.65 9.34 24.83
CA PRO A 103 -6.66 8.72 25.69
C PRO A 103 -6.49 7.20 25.71
N GLU A 104 -6.95 6.55 26.77
CA GLU A 104 -7.13 5.10 26.75
C GLU A 104 -8.23 4.72 25.74
N PRO A 105 -8.08 3.63 24.98
CA PRO A 105 -7.00 2.63 25.07
C PRO A 105 -5.73 2.94 24.24
N LEU A 106 -5.70 4.02 23.46
CA LEU A 106 -4.57 4.36 22.59
C LEU A 106 -3.28 4.72 23.34
N ALA A 107 -3.38 5.09 24.61
CA ALA A 107 -2.20 5.29 25.47
C ALA A 107 -1.40 4.00 25.71
N SER A 108 -2.07 2.84 25.64
CA SER A 108 -1.50 1.53 26.00
C SER A 108 -1.58 0.49 24.88
N HIS A 109 -2.39 0.72 23.84
CA HIS A 109 -2.65 -0.23 22.75
C HIS A 109 -2.57 0.46 21.39
N CYS A 110 -2.24 -0.33 20.36
CA CYS A 110 -2.39 0.10 18.97
C CYS A 110 -3.83 -0.07 18.48
N GLY A 111 -4.33 0.92 17.76
CA GLY A 111 -5.63 0.87 17.12
C GLY A 111 -6.08 2.23 16.61
N VAL A 112 -7.38 2.30 16.33
CA VAL A 112 -8.05 3.50 15.84
C VAL A 112 -9.25 3.81 16.71
N LEU A 113 -9.38 5.08 17.10
CA LEU A 113 -10.46 5.57 17.95
C LEU A 113 -11.29 6.60 17.16
N PHE A 114 -12.55 6.26 16.93
CA PHE A 114 -13.53 7.07 16.21
C PHE A 114 -14.43 7.78 17.20
N TRP A 115 -14.38 9.12 17.23
CA TRP A 115 -15.17 9.95 18.14
C TRP A 115 -16.40 10.53 17.47
N TRP A 116 -17.57 10.22 18.05
CA TRP A 116 -18.87 10.68 17.60
C TRP A 116 -19.52 11.57 18.66
N SER A 117 -20.11 12.67 18.22
CA SER A 117 -21.00 13.45 19.06
C SER A 117 -22.46 13.07 18.81
N VAL A 118 -23.21 12.88 19.90
CA VAL A 118 -24.66 12.61 19.89
C VAL A 118 -25.39 13.70 20.65
N GLY A 119 -26.47 14.21 20.04
CA GLY A 119 -27.35 15.23 20.64
C GLY A 119 -28.14 14.70 21.85
N GLY A 120 -28.56 15.62 22.71
CA GLY A 120 -29.28 15.34 23.96
C GLY A 120 -30.73 14.88 23.79
N GLU A 121 -31.36 14.58 24.94
CA GLU A 121 -32.68 13.96 25.08
C GLU A 121 -33.72 14.44 24.05
N GLY A 122 -34.31 13.50 23.31
CA GLY A 122 -35.30 13.76 22.25
C GLY A 122 -34.76 13.54 20.83
N CYS A 123 -33.44 13.62 20.62
CA CYS A 123 -32.82 13.03 19.45
C CYS A 123 -32.60 11.55 19.76
N GLY A 124 -33.44 10.70 19.17
CA GLY A 124 -33.61 9.28 19.49
C GLY A 124 -32.35 8.68 20.10
N ALA A 125 -32.48 8.22 21.36
CA ALA A 125 -31.44 7.49 22.07
C ALA A 125 -30.70 6.63 21.05
N ALA A 126 -29.39 6.90 20.84
CA ALA A 126 -28.61 6.23 19.81
C ALA A 126 -28.95 4.74 19.89
N THR A 127 -29.77 4.27 18.95
CA THR A 127 -30.36 2.94 19.07
C THR A 127 -29.18 1.97 19.10
N SER A 128 -29.35 0.83 19.76
CA SER A 128 -28.32 -0.23 19.73
C SER A 128 -27.89 -0.50 18.27
N GLU A 129 -28.84 -0.38 17.34
CA GLU A 129 -28.65 -0.49 15.90
C GLU A 129 -27.76 0.62 15.29
N ALA A 130 -28.01 1.90 15.59
CA ALA A 130 -27.17 3.00 15.08
C ALA A 130 -25.72 2.92 15.62
N THR A 131 -25.55 2.46 16.86
CA THR A 131 -24.21 2.25 17.44
C THR A 131 -23.52 1.05 16.80
N ALA A 132 -24.24 -0.05 16.55
CA ALA A 132 -23.71 -1.21 15.86
C ALA A 132 -23.30 -0.90 14.41
N ALA A 133 -24.11 -0.13 13.68
CA ALA A 133 -23.79 0.29 12.31
C ALA A 133 -22.52 1.15 12.26
N ARG A 134 -22.36 2.11 13.19
CA ARG A 134 -21.13 2.92 13.29
C ARG A 134 -19.90 2.10 13.63
N ARG A 135 -20.05 1.11 14.51
CA ARG A 135 -18.96 0.17 14.82
C ARG A 135 -18.59 -0.64 13.58
N ALA A 136 -19.56 -1.21 12.87
CA ALA A 136 -19.31 -1.98 11.66
C ALA A 136 -18.62 -1.13 10.57
N ALA A 137 -19.02 0.13 10.40
CA ALA A 137 -18.36 1.03 9.45
C ALA A 137 -16.91 1.35 9.86
N ALA A 138 -16.66 1.60 11.15
CA ALA A 138 -15.30 1.83 11.67
C ALA A 138 -14.41 0.58 11.52
N GLU A 139 -14.95 -0.60 11.84
CA GLU A 139 -14.26 -1.87 11.66
C GLU A 139 -13.96 -2.14 10.18
N ALA A 140 -14.90 -1.89 9.27
CA ALA A 140 -14.70 -2.04 7.84
C ALA A 140 -13.62 -1.10 7.27
N ALA A 141 -13.60 0.17 7.70
CA ALA A 141 -12.58 1.13 7.27
C ALA A 141 -11.17 0.70 7.73
N VAL A 142 -11.05 0.23 8.98
CA VAL A 142 -9.79 -0.32 9.49
C VAL A 142 -9.42 -1.60 8.76
N GLU A 143 -10.38 -2.49 8.50
CA GLU A 143 -10.14 -3.74 7.78
C GLU A 143 -9.60 -3.51 6.37
N GLU A 144 -10.20 -2.59 5.61
CA GLU A 144 -9.78 -2.24 4.26
C GLU A 144 -8.34 -1.70 4.21
N SER A 145 -7.92 -1.07 5.31
CA SER A 145 -6.62 -0.43 5.48
C SER A 145 -5.54 -1.39 5.97
N ARG A 146 -5.85 -2.67 6.19
CA ARG A 146 -4.83 -3.66 6.51
C ARG A 146 -3.83 -3.73 5.37
N LEU A 147 -2.56 -3.82 5.73
CA LEU A 147 -1.50 -3.98 4.74
C LEU A 147 -1.76 -5.26 3.95
N LYS A 148 -1.76 -5.16 2.62
CA LYS A 148 -2.03 -6.31 1.75
C LYS A 148 -0.73 -6.97 1.34
N VAL A 149 -0.79 -8.27 1.08
CA VAL A 149 0.34 -8.96 0.48
C VAL A 149 0.58 -8.39 -0.92
N PRO A 150 1.81 -8.01 -1.29
CA PRO A 150 2.12 -7.52 -2.62
C PRO A 150 1.76 -8.52 -3.72
N ALA A 151 1.45 -8.02 -4.91
CA ALA A 151 1.16 -8.87 -6.05
C ALA A 151 2.41 -9.62 -6.53
N ARG A 152 2.19 -10.82 -7.06
CA ARG A 152 3.22 -11.55 -7.81
C ARG A 152 3.55 -10.77 -9.09
N ARG A 153 4.82 -10.76 -9.46
CA ARG A 153 5.28 -10.19 -10.72
C ARG A 153 5.25 -11.24 -11.82
N PRO A 154 4.83 -10.88 -13.05
CA PRO A 154 4.87 -11.79 -14.18
C PRO A 154 6.30 -11.99 -14.65
N ALA A 155 6.65 -13.21 -15.01
CA ALA A 155 7.88 -13.48 -15.74
C ALA A 155 7.73 -13.04 -17.19
N TRP A 156 8.85 -12.62 -17.79
CA TRP A 156 8.92 -12.40 -19.23
C TRP A 156 9.15 -13.73 -19.96
N ALA A 157 8.70 -13.76 -21.19
CA ALA A 157 9.04 -14.70 -22.25
C ALA A 157 9.79 -13.91 -23.34
N LEU A 158 10.50 -14.60 -24.22
CA LEU A 158 11.34 -13.94 -25.23
C LEU A 158 10.54 -12.99 -26.14
N GLU A 159 9.30 -13.37 -26.47
CA GLU A 159 8.36 -12.63 -27.30
C GLU A 159 7.70 -11.42 -26.62
N ASN A 160 7.81 -11.28 -25.29
CA ASN A 160 7.15 -10.23 -24.52
C ASN A 160 8.14 -9.31 -23.78
N ILE A 161 9.44 -9.41 -24.10
CA ILE A 161 10.44 -8.46 -23.60
C ILE A 161 10.01 -7.05 -24.05
N PRO A 162 9.98 -6.06 -23.14
CA PRO A 162 9.59 -4.71 -23.51
C PRO A 162 10.47 -4.14 -24.64
N PRO A 163 9.90 -3.43 -25.62
CA PRO A 163 10.65 -2.90 -26.76
C PRO A 163 11.84 -2.03 -26.34
N GLU A 164 11.72 -1.27 -25.25
CA GLU A 164 12.80 -0.45 -24.72
C GLU A 164 14.02 -1.27 -24.27
N GLU A 165 13.83 -2.47 -23.73
CA GLU A 165 14.93 -3.37 -23.36
C GLU A 165 15.53 -4.06 -24.58
N VAL A 166 14.72 -4.33 -25.61
CA VAL A 166 15.20 -4.85 -26.90
C VAL A 166 16.08 -3.81 -27.60
N GLU A 167 15.67 -2.54 -27.62
CA GLU A 167 16.47 -1.45 -28.21
C GLU A 167 17.76 -1.21 -27.42
N LYS A 168 17.71 -1.19 -26.08
CA LYS A 168 18.94 -1.13 -25.26
C LYS A 168 19.89 -2.29 -25.55
N ALA A 169 19.38 -3.50 -25.74
CA ALA A 169 20.19 -4.64 -26.13
C ALA A 169 20.80 -4.45 -27.52
N ARG A 170 20.03 -3.95 -28.50
CA ARG A 170 20.53 -3.61 -29.85
C ARG A 170 21.64 -2.57 -29.81
N GLU A 171 21.43 -1.46 -29.10
CA GLU A 171 22.41 -0.39 -28.93
C GLU A 171 23.70 -0.89 -28.28
N TYR A 172 23.57 -1.72 -27.22
CA TYR A 172 24.72 -2.35 -26.60
C TYR A 172 25.50 -3.22 -27.60
N MET A 173 24.80 -4.03 -28.40
CA MET A 173 25.44 -4.92 -29.39
C MET A 173 26.15 -4.16 -30.52
N LEU A 174 25.80 -2.90 -30.81
CA LEU A 174 26.55 -2.08 -31.78
C LEU A 174 27.97 -1.74 -31.29
N SER A 175 28.19 -1.75 -29.98
CA SER A 175 29.50 -1.52 -29.37
C SER A 175 30.33 -2.80 -29.20
N VAL A 176 29.73 -3.97 -29.44
CA VAL A 176 30.36 -5.28 -29.31
C VAL A 176 30.92 -5.70 -30.67
N GLU A 177 32.12 -6.29 -30.66
CA GLU A 177 32.73 -6.81 -31.88
C GLU A 177 31.92 -7.99 -32.42
N ALA A 178 31.76 -8.03 -33.75
CA ALA A 178 31.07 -9.12 -34.41
C ALA A 178 31.81 -10.46 -34.14
N PRO A 179 31.08 -11.57 -33.95
CA PRO A 179 31.71 -12.87 -33.76
C PRO A 179 32.48 -13.29 -35.02
N GLU A 180 33.41 -14.23 -34.84
CA GLU A 180 34.19 -14.78 -35.96
C GLU A 180 33.27 -15.31 -37.07
N GLY A 181 33.62 -15.01 -38.33
CA GLY A 181 32.81 -15.36 -39.50
C GLY A 181 31.74 -14.32 -39.86
N TYR A 182 31.65 -13.22 -39.12
CA TYR A 182 30.77 -12.08 -39.45
C TYR A 182 31.59 -10.79 -39.54
N TYR A 183 31.15 -9.87 -40.38
CA TYR A 183 31.64 -8.48 -40.37
C TYR A 183 30.48 -7.50 -40.51
N PHE A 184 30.68 -6.28 -40.04
CA PHE A 184 29.68 -5.21 -40.16
C PHE A 184 29.99 -4.34 -41.38
N SER A 185 29.05 -4.25 -42.31
CA SER A 185 29.18 -3.49 -43.57
C SER A 185 29.01 -1.97 -43.40
N GLY A 186 28.60 -1.52 -42.21
CA GLY A 186 28.15 -0.16 -41.94
C GLY A 186 26.63 -0.02 -41.86
N THR A 187 25.89 -0.97 -42.45
CA THR A 187 24.41 -1.01 -42.42
C THR A 187 23.83 -2.36 -42.02
N SER A 188 24.55 -3.45 -42.28
CA SER A 188 24.13 -4.83 -42.04
C SER A 188 25.29 -5.68 -41.55
N TYR A 189 24.99 -6.81 -40.91
CA TYR A 189 25.95 -7.85 -40.59
C TYR A 189 25.97 -8.88 -41.72
N VAL A 190 27.14 -9.23 -42.22
CA VAL A 190 27.29 -10.16 -43.34
C VAL A 190 28.13 -11.36 -42.89
N ASP A 191 27.64 -12.57 -43.17
CA ASP A 191 28.36 -13.81 -42.86
C ASP A 191 29.38 -14.21 -43.95
N VAL A 192 30.12 -15.30 -43.74
CA VAL A 192 31.10 -15.84 -44.70
C VAL A 192 30.50 -16.29 -46.03
N ASP A 193 29.21 -16.59 -46.07
CA ASP A 193 28.48 -17.04 -47.25
C ASP A 193 27.83 -15.86 -48.00
N GLY A 194 27.91 -14.64 -47.45
CA GLY A 194 27.36 -13.42 -48.02
C GLY A 194 25.90 -13.14 -47.64
N ASN A 195 25.33 -13.84 -46.67
CA ASN A 195 23.97 -13.54 -46.19
C ASN A 195 23.97 -12.29 -45.31
N GLU A 196 23.00 -11.42 -45.51
CA GLU A 196 22.85 -10.18 -44.75
C GLU A 196 21.81 -10.29 -43.63
N TYR A 197 22.18 -9.78 -42.46
CA TYR A 197 21.36 -9.72 -41.27
C TYR A 197 21.27 -8.28 -40.78
N ARG A 198 20.05 -7.84 -40.43
CA ARG A 198 19.83 -6.50 -39.88
C ARG A 198 20.38 -6.37 -38.45
N ASP A 199 20.21 -7.43 -37.67
CA ASP A 199 20.56 -7.43 -36.25
C ASP A 199 21.89 -8.15 -36.02
N HIS A 200 22.57 -7.79 -34.92
CA HIS A 200 23.82 -8.43 -34.53
C HIS A 200 23.59 -9.95 -34.33
N PRO A 201 24.46 -10.85 -34.83
CA PRO A 201 24.24 -12.31 -34.78
C PRO A 201 24.00 -12.86 -33.37
N GLN A 202 24.61 -12.23 -32.37
CA GLN A 202 24.46 -12.60 -30.94
C GLN A 202 23.36 -11.83 -30.20
N LEU A 203 22.51 -11.05 -30.88
CA LEU A 203 21.43 -10.30 -30.21
C LEU A 203 20.49 -11.25 -29.46
N GLY A 204 20.16 -12.41 -30.04
CA GLY A 204 19.30 -13.41 -29.38
C GLY A 204 19.87 -13.92 -28.05
N ILE A 205 21.19 -14.15 -27.98
CA ILE A 205 21.88 -14.54 -26.75
C ILE A 205 21.78 -13.42 -25.72
N ARG A 206 22.01 -12.17 -26.13
CA ARG A 206 21.90 -11.01 -25.23
C ARG A 206 20.49 -10.82 -24.69
N LEU A 207 19.48 -11.00 -25.53
CA LEU A 207 18.07 -10.94 -25.11
C LEU A 207 17.75 -12.06 -24.11
N GLN A 208 18.29 -13.25 -24.31
CA GLN A 208 18.17 -14.34 -23.35
C GLN A 208 18.82 -14.00 -21.99
N GLU A 209 19.99 -13.37 -21.98
CA GLU A 209 20.62 -12.92 -20.72
C GLU A 209 19.79 -11.86 -19.97
N VAL A 210 19.19 -10.93 -20.71
CA VAL A 210 18.28 -9.92 -20.14
C VAL A 210 17.05 -10.61 -19.54
N LEU A 211 16.49 -11.56 -20.27
CA LEU A 211 15.36 -12.38 -19.85
C LEU A 211 15.67 -13.15 -18.56
N ASP A 212 16.80 -13.86 -18.52
CA ASP A 212 17.22 -14.68 -17.40
C ASP A 212 17.46 -13.82 -16.15
N ARG A 213 18.10 -12.65 -16.31
CA ARG A 213 18.32 -11.70 -15.20
C ARG A 213 17.01 -11.19 -14.64
N HIS A 214 16.08 -10.75 -15.50
CA HIS A 214 14.78 -10.27 -15.08
C HIS A 214 13.98 -11.37 -14.37
N ASN A 215 13.88 -12.55 -14.99
CA ASN A 215 13.11 -13.66 -14.46
C ASN A 215 13.68 -14.21 -13.15
N SER A 216 15.00 -14.17 -12.95
CA SER A 216 15.61 -14.50 -11.65
C SER A 216 15.16 -13.53 -10.55
N GLY A 217 15.10 -12.23 -10.85
CA GLY A 217 14.58 -11.23 -9.91
C GLY A 217 13.09 -11.43 -9.62
N VAL A 218 12.28 -11.73 -10.63
CA VAL A 218 10.85 -12.05 -10.49
C VAL A 218 10.64 -13.31 -9.65
N GLN A 219 11.45 -14.35 -9.85
CA GLN A 219 11.39 -15.57 -9.05
C GLN A 219 11.69 -15.29 -7.58
N ALA A 220 12.75 -14.53 -7.28
CA ALA A 220 13.08 -14.14 -5.92
C ALA A 220 11.96 -13.31 -5.26
N TRP A 221 11.38 -12.36 -5.98
CA TRP A 221 10.22 -11.58 -5.53
C TRP A 221 9.02 -12.49 -5.24
N ASN A 222 8.64 -13.35 -6.17
CA ASN A 222 7.47 -14.22 -6.03
C ASN A 222 7.66 -15.24 -4.90
N ALA A 223 8.89 -15.73 -4.68
CA ALA A 223 9.20 -16.60 -3.54
C ALA A 223 9.05 -15.86 -2.21
N ALA A 224 9.52 -14.61 -2.13
CA ALA A 224 9.33 -13.78 -0.95
C ALA A 224 7.84 -13.46 -0.70
N VAL A 225 7.04 -13.21 -1.75
CA VAL A 225 5.59 -13.05 -1.65
C VAL A 225 4.92 -14.33 -1.13
N GLU A 226 5.32 -15.51 -1.61
CA GLU A 226 4.80 -16.80 -1.10
C GLU A 226 5.10 -17.00 0.37
N GLU A 227 6.30 -16.63 0.80
CA GLU A 227 6.67 -16.68 2.21
C GLU A 227 5.83 -15.70 3.05
N VAL A 228 5.63 -14.47 2.58
CA VAL A 228 4.75 -13.49 3.27
C VAL A 228 3.32 -14.03 3.40
N CYS A 229 2.77 -14.62 2.34
CA CYS A 229 1.44 -15.26 2.39
C CYS A 229 1.34 -16.37 3.45
N SER A 230 2.47 -16.97 3.83
CA SER A 230 2.50 -18.03 4.85
C SER A 230 2.47 -17.50 6.29
N LEU A 231 2.66 -16.18 6.50
CA LEU A 231 2.70 -15.60 7.83
C LEU A 231 1.29 -15.57 8.46
N PRO A 232 1.14 -15.88 9.76
CA PRO A 232 -0.17 -15.98 10.42
C PRO A 232 -1.05 -14.73 10.28
N MET A 233 -0.43 -13.54 10.26
CA MET A 233 -1.11 -12.25 10.13
C MET A 233 -1.82 -12.05 8.78
N PHE A 234 -1.37 -12.75 7.72
CA PHE A 234 -1.99 -12.72 6.39
C PHE A 234 -2.89 -13.93 6.12
N GLN A 235 -2.88 -14.94 7.01
CA GLN A 235 -3.74 -16.13 6.92
C GLN A 235 -5.05 -16.01 7.70
N ALA A 236 -5.14 -15.05 8.63
CA ALA A 236 -6.34 -14.80 9.41
C ALA A 236 -7.39 -14.06 8.56
N SER A 237 -8.08 -14.81 7.69
CA SER A 237 -9.30 -14.39 6.98
C SER A 237 -10.50 -15.16 7.51
#